data_AF-A0A9D6F7M2-F1
#
_entry.id   AF-A0A9D6F7M2-F1
#
_cell.length_a   1.000
_cell.length_b   1.000
_cell.length_c   1.000
_cell.angle_alpha   90.00
_cell.angle_beta   90.00
_cell.angle_gamma   90.00
#
_symmetry.space_group_name_H-M   'P 1'
#
loop_
_entity.id
_entity.type
_entity.pdbx_description
1 polymer ?
#
loop_
_entity_poly.entity_id
_entity_poly.type
_entity_poly.pdbx_seq_one_letter_code
_entity_poly.pdbx_strand_id
1 'polypeptide(L)' 'MMETLLNLLVFVGIMGAAAVFTELFTRKMYYRCGNCATLNAKRRSQCRQCGQALP' A
#
# COMPACT_ATOMS: atom_id res chain seq x y z
N MET A 1 13.24 8.28 32.19
CA MET A 1 11.96 8.76 31.63
C MET A 1 12.13 9.46 30.29
N MET A 2 13.06 10.43 30.13
CA MET A 2 13.33 11.10 28.84
C MET A 2 13.74 10.12 27.72
N GLU A 3 14.62 9.16 28.02
CA GLU A 3 15.05 8.14 27.05
C GLU A 3 13.89 7.27 26.56
N THR A 4 12.99 6.87 27.47
CA THR A 4 11.79 6.10 27.13
C THR A 4 10.89 6.89 26.18
N LEU A 5 10.71 8.19 26.41
CA LEU A 5 9.95 9.07 25.53
C LEU A 5 10.61 9.21 24.15
N LEU A 6 11.92 9.42 24.12
CA LEU A 6 12.67 9.52 22.86
C LEU A 6 12.56 8.24 22.04
N ASN A 7 12.73 7.08 22.67
CA ASN A 7 12.60 5.78 22.00
C ASN A 7 11.19 5.56 21.45
N LEU A 8 10.16 5.96 22.21
CA LEU A 8 8.77 5.86 21.77
C LEU A 8 8.49 6.79 20.57
N LEU A 9 9.01 8.02 20.58
CA LEU A 9 8.88 8.94 19.45
C LEU A 9 9.58 8.42 18.19
N VAL A 10 10.79 7.89 18.32
CA VAL A 10 11.52 7.29 17.19
C VAL A 10 10.74 6.10 16.63
N PHE A 11 10.23 5.23 17.50
CA PHE A 11 9.42 4.08 17.08
C PHE A 11 8.17 4.50 16.30
N VAL A 12 7.39 5.44 16.85
CA VAL A 12 6.20 5.96 16.17
C VAL A 12 6.56 6.66 14.86
N GLY A 13 7.66 7.41 14.82
CA GLY A 13 8.16 8.06 13.62
C GLY A 13 8.50 7.06 12.51
N ILE A 14 9.22 5.97 12.84
CA ILE A 14 9.57 4.93 11.88
C ILE A 14 8.32 4.22 11.37
N MET A 15 7.42 3.81 12.26
CA MET A 15 6.18 3.12 11.89
C MET A 15 5.27 4.01 11.03
N GLY A 16 5.14 5.29 11.39
CA GLY A 16 4.36 6.27 10.64
C GLY A 16 4.94 6.50 9.24
N ALA A 17 6.24 6.73 9.14
CA ALA A 17 6.91 6.90 7.85
C ALA A 17 6.76 5.65 6.98
N ALA A 18 7.02 4.46 7.52
CA ALA A 18 6.86 3.20 6.82
C ALA A 18 5.44 3.00 6.28
N ALA A 19 4.42 3.31 7.09
CA ALA A 19 3.02 3.23 6.66
C ALA A 19 2.72 4.18 5.49
N VAL A 20 3.17 5.45 5.59
CA VAL A 20 2.98 6.45 4.53
C VAL A 20 3.65 6.02 3.23
N PHE A 21 4.92 5.61 3.27
CA PHE A 21 5.65 5.19 2.08
C PHE A 21 5.02 3.94 1.45
N THR A 22 4.57 2.99 2.26
CA THR A 22 3.94 1.75 1.78
C THR A 22 2.61 2.05 1.07
N GLU A 23 1.78 2.93 1.62
CA GLU A 23 0.51 3.32 1.01
C GLU A 23 0.74 4.04 -0.33
N LEU A 24 1.66 4.99 -0.37
CA LEU A 24 2.01 5.72 -1.60
C LEU A 24 2.51 4.78 -2.70
N PHE A 25 3.40 3.84 -2.36
CA PHE A 25 3.88 2.83 -3.29
C PHE A 25 2.73 1.95 -3.80
N THR A 26 1.86 1.48 -2.90
CA THR A 26 0.75 0.59 -3.25
C THR A 26 -0.23 1.27 -4.20
N ARG A 27 -0.60 2.53 -3.95
CA ARG A 27 -1.45 3.30 -4.87
C ARG A 27 -0.83 3.53 -6.24
N LYS A 28 0.49 3.66 -6.31
CA LYS A 28 1.20 3.82 -7.57
C LYS A 28 1.24 2.51 -8.35
N MET A 29 1.42 1.37 -7.69
CA MET A 29 1.66 0.08 -8.32
C MET A 29 0.41 -0.77 -8.59
N TYR A 30 -0.70 -0.50 -7.91
CA TYR A 30 -1.90 -1.32 -7.98
C TYR A 30 -3.16 -0.48 -8.29
N TYR A 31 -4.16 -1.12 -8.89
CA TYR A 31 -5.55 -0.64 -8.93
C TYR A 31 -6.51 -1.78 -8.58
N ARG A 32 -7.74 -1.44 -8.22
CA ARG A 32 -8.82 -2.41 -8.05
C ARG A 32 -9.54 -2.63 -9.38
N CYS A 33 -9.84 -3.87 -9.70
CA CYS A 33 -10.66 -4.21 -10.86
C CYS A 33 -12.07 -3.61 -10.68
N GLY A 34 -12.59 -2.93 -11.70
CA GLY A 34 -13.91 -2.29 -11.65
C GLY A 34 -15.10 -3.27 -11.57
N ASN A 35 -14.89 -4.56 -11.83
CA ASN A 35 -15.96 -5.57 -11.84
C ASN A 35 -15.98 -6.45 -10.58
N CYS A 36 -14.83 -6.99 -10.17
CA CYS A 36 -14.76 -7.89 -9.02
C CYS A 36 -13.99 -7.32 -7.81
N ALA A 37 -13.58 -6.05 -7.85
CA ALA A 37 -12.83 -5.35 -6.80
C ALA A 37 -11.46 -5.94 -6.41
N THR A 38 -11.01 -7.00 -7.09
CA THR A 38 -9.69 -7.61 -6.88
C THR A 38 -8.59 -6.60 -7.12
N LEU A 39 -7.64 -6.53 -6.18
CA LEU A 39 -6.43 -5.73 -6.34
C LEU A 39 -5.51 -6.38 -7.39
N ASN A 40 -5.10 -5.59 -8.38
CA ASN A 40 -4.25 -6.00 -9.49
C ASN A 40 -3.08 -5.02 -9.65
N ALA A 41 -1.91 -5.54 -10.04
CA ALA A 41 -0.77 -4.71 -10.39
C ALA A 41 -1.02 -4.01 -11.73
N LYS A 42 -0.65 -2.74 -11.85
CA LYS A 42 -0.91 -1.92 -13.06
C LYS A 42 -0.26 -2.47 -14.34
N ARG A 43 0.77 -3.30 -14.21
CA ARG A 43 1.41 -3.98 -15.36
C ARG A 43 0.58 -5.10 -15.99
N ARG A 44 -0.54 -5.51 -15.38
CA ARG A 44 -1.40 -6.56 -15.92
C ARG A 44 -2.40 -5.97 -16.90
N SER A 45 -2.60 -6.64 -18.03
CA SER A 45 -3.65 -6.30 -19.00
C SER A 45 -5.01 -6.93 -18.66
N GLN A 46 -5.05 -7.93 -17.77
CA GLN A 46 -6.25 -8.67 -17.39
C GLN A 46 -6.32 -8.96 -15.88
N CYS A 47 -7.54 -8.97 -15.34
CA CYS A 47 -7.81 -9.22 -13.93
C CYS A 47 -7.40 -10.64 -13.52
N ARG A 48 -6.61 -10.76 -12.46
CA ARG A 48 -6.12 -12.05 -11.94
C ARG A 48 -7.21 -12.98 -11.41
N GLN A 49 -8.42 -12.47 -11.20
CA GLN A 49 -9.52 -13.24 -10.62
C GLN A 49 -10.67 -13.46 -11.62
N CYS A 50 -11.13 -12.41 -12.31
CA CYS A 50 -12.29 -12.53 -13.23
C CYS A 50 -11.92 -12.45 -14.71
N GLY A 51 -10.65 -12.25 -15.07
CA GLY A 51 -10.21 -12.16 -16.47
C GLY A 51 -10.57 -10.88 -17.22
N GLN A 52 -11.34 -9.96 -16.62
CA GLN A 52 -11.71 -8.70 -17.26
C GLN A 52 -10.48 -7.88 -17.69
N ALA A 53 -10.53 -7.30 -18.89
CA ALA A 53 -9.55 -6.33 -19.37
C ALA A 53 -9.42 -5.18 -18.37
N LEU A 54 -8.18 -4.89 -18.00
CA LEU A 54 -7.88 -3.82 -17.06
C LEU A 54 -7.42 -2.56 -17.81
N PRO A 55 -7.48 -1.36 -17.17
CA PRO A 55 -6.92 -0.14 -17.74
C PRO A 55 -5.42 -0.26 -18.04
#